data_AF-A0A354MTU5-F1
#
_entry.id   AF-A0A354MTU5-F1
#
_cell.length_a   1.000
_cell.length_b   1.000
_cell.length_c   1.000
_cell.angle_alpha   90.00
_cell.angle_beta   90.00
_cell.angle_gamma   90.00
#
_symmetry.space_group_name_H-M   'P 1'
#
loop_
_entity.id
_entity.type
_entity.pdbx_description
1 polymer ?
#
loop_
_entity_poly.entity_id
_entity_poly.type
_entity_poly.pdbx_seq_one_letter_code
_entity_poly.pdbx_strand_id
1 'polypeptide(L)'
;DKGLVTDQIVLTVGYDIENLTDPERSRAYHGDVTVDRYGRRIPKHAHGTANLGGHTASSKAIVSAVAALFDRIVNPALLVRRLYLSANHIVPEISLPRHESPEQLDFFSDYASQEKRRAEEAAEREREKRRQQAVLAIKKKYGKNAILKGMDLEEGATARDRNGQIGGHKA
;
A
#
# COMPACT_ATOMS: atom_id res chain seq x y z
N ASP A 1 -17.32 -1.00 -8.01
CA ASP A 1 -16.31 -1.68 -7.16
C ASP A 1 -16.86 -1.78 -5.76
N LYS A 2 -16.30 -2.66 -4.93
CA LYS A 2 -16.92 -3.10 -3.67
C LYS A 2 -17.24 -1.98 -2.65
N GLY A 3 -16.76 -0.75 -2.88
CA GLY A 3 -17.12 0.42 -2.06
C GLY A 3 -16.61 0.29 -0.62
N LEU A 4 -15.39 -0.22 -0.47
CA LEU A 4 -14.81 -0.55 0.82
C LEU A 4 -13.72 0.47 1.18
N VAL A 5 -13.61 0.76 2.47
CA VAL A 5 -12.64 1.66 3.08
C VAL A 5 -11.96 0.95 4.25
N THR A 6 -10.74 1.38 4.58
CA THR A 6 -9.90 0.80 5.64
C THR A 6 -9.26 1.92 6.45
N ASP A 7 -9.03 1.68 7.74
CA ASP A 7 -8.31 2.59 8.62
C ASP A 7 -6.90 2.10 8.99
N GLN A 8 -6.52 0.89 8.58
CA GLN A 8 -5.28 0.25 9.00
C GLN A 8 -4.71 -0.64 7.91
N ILE A 9 -3.41 -0.46 7.67
CA ILE A 9 -2.63 -1.30 6.75
C ILE A 9 -1.53 -2.03 7.51
N VAL A 10 -1.36 -3.30 7.20
CA VAL A 10 -0.23 -4.13 7.65
C VAL A 10 0.69 -4.40 6.48
N LEU A 11 1.98 -4.16 6.68
CA LEU A 11 3.05 -4.45 5.75
C LEU A 11 3.93 -5.56 6.32
N THR A 12 4.16 -6.61 5.54
CA THR A 12 5.16 -7.64 5.83
C THR A 12 6.14 -7.73 4.67
N VAL A 13 7.43 -7.61 4.98
CA VAL A 13 8.53 -7.66 4.02
C VAL A 13 9.35 -8.91 4.25
N GLY A 14 9.41 -9.76 3.23
CA GLY A 14 10.27 -10.93 3.22
C GLY A 14 11.57 -10.64 2.51
N TYR A 15 12.68 -10.94 3.18
CA TYR A 15 14.03 -10.78 2.65
C TYR A 15 14.48 -11.97 1.80
N ASP A 16 15.44 -11.71 0.91
CA ASP A 16 16.04 -12.74 0.06
C ASP A 16 17.04 -13.62 0.84
N ILE A 17 17.22 -14.86 0.39
CA ILE A 17 18.24 -15.80 0.88
C ILE A 17 19.65 -15.29 0.60
N GLU A 18 19.82 -14.50 -0.46
CA GLU A 18 21.11 -13.96 -0.89
C GLU A 18 21.77 -13.12 0.21
N ASN A 19 20.98 -12.53 1.09
CA ASN A 19 21.47 -11.80 2.26
C ASN A 19 22.32 -12.64 3.22
N LEU A 20 22.14 -13.97 3.24
CA LEU A 20 22.88 -14.88 4.11
C LEU A 20 23.86 -15.79 3.35
N THR A 21 23.69 -15.95 2.04
CA THR A 21 24.61 -16.75 1.21
C THR A 21 25.77 -15.93 0.64
N ASP A 22 25.59 -14.63 0.43
CA ASP A 22 26.67 -13.72 0.03
C ASP A 22 27.64 -13.50 1.21
N PRO A 23 28.95 -13.83 1.08
CA PRO A 23 29.93 -13.69 2.14
C PRO A 23 30.09 -12.28 2.70
N GLU A 24 29.85 -11.23 1.91
CA GLU A 24 29.97 -9.84 2.38
C GLU A 24 28.75 -9.43 3.20
N ARG A 25 27.54 -9.67 2.68
CA ARG A 25 26.27 -9.34 3.37
C ARG A 25 26.07 -10.18 4.62
N SER A 26 26.41 -11.47 4.54
CA SER A 26 26.28 -12.40 5.66
C SER A 26 27.17 -12.00 6.84
N ARG A 27 28.38 -11.49 6.58
CA ARG A 27 29.26 -10.95 7.63
C ARG A 27 28.75 -9.65 8.24
N ALA A 28 28.08 -8.80 7.46
CA ALA A 28 27.51 -7.55 7.95
C ALA A 28 26.21 -7.78 8.75
N TYR A 29 25.49 -8.87 8.49
CA TYR A 29 24.21 -9.15 9.11
C TYR A 29 24.34 -9.84 10.48
N HIS A 30 23.88 -9.16 11.53
CA HIS A 30 23.90 -9.65 12.92
C HIS A 30 22.48 -9.82 13.51
N GLY A 31 21.45 -9.81 12.66
CA GLY A 31 20.06 -9.90 13.09
C GLY A 31 19.53 -11.32 13.21
N ASP A 32 18.27 -11.43 13.64
CA ASP A 32 17.56 -12.70 13.77
C ASP A 32 17.42 -13.43 12.42
N VAL A 33 17.73 -14.73 12.40
CA VAL A 33 17.53 -15.60 11.25
C VAL A 33 16.35 -16.52 11.52
N THR A 34 15.47 -16.69 10.53
CA THR A 34 14.38 -17.67 10.55
C THR A 34 14.54 -18.67 9.42
N VAL A 35 13.88 -19.81 9.53
CA VAL A 35 13.83 -20.81 8.47
C VAL A 35 12.53 -20.62 7.68
N ASP A 36 12.63 -20.59 6.35
CA ASP A 36 11.47 -20.51 5.47
C ASP A 36 10.75 -21.87 5.33
N ARG A 37 9.63 -21.88 4.60
CA ARG A 37 8.85 -23.11 4.35
C ARG A 37 9.63 -24.17 3.56
N TYR A 38 10.71 -23.79 2.89
CA TYR A 38 11.58 -24.67 2.10
C TYR A 38 12.82 -25.13 2.89
N GLY A 39 12.92 -24.82 4.19
CA GLY A 39 14.05 -25.21 5.03
C GLY A 39 15.28 -24.31 4.89
N ARG A 40 15.17 -23.16 4.20
CA ARG A 40 16.29 -22.25 3.95
C ARG A 40 16.37 -21.20 5.06
N ARG A 41 17.59 -20.87 5.46
CA ARG A 41 17.85 -19.77 6.39
C ARG A 41 17.66 -18.43 5.66
N ILE A 42 16.86 -17.55 6.25
CA ILE A 42 16.60 -16.19 5.76
C ILE A 42 16.61 -15.19 6.92
N PRO A 43 16.91 -13.90 6.67
CA PRO A 43 16.68 -12.86 7.65
C PRO A 43 15.21 -12.86 8.09
N LYS A 44 14.96 -12.62 9.39
CA LYS A 44 13.61 -12.50 9.94
C LYS A 44 12.84 -11.40 9.21
N HIS A 45 11.57 -11.66 8.94
CA HIS A 45 10.70 -10.73 8.21
C HIS A 45 10.55 -9.41 8.96
N ALA A 46 10.56 -8.29 8.23
CA ALA A 46 10.10 -7.04 8.78
C ALA A 46 8.57 -7.00 8.72
N HIS A 47 7.93 -6.65 9.83
CA HIS A 47 6.49 -6.62 9.95
C HIS A 47 6.09 -5.35 10.69
N GLY A 48 5.04 -4.68 10.21
CA GLY A 48 4.56 -3.48 10.83
C GLY A 48 3.14 -3.12 10.42
N THR A 49 2.57 -2.22 11.21
CA THR A 49 1.21 -1.71 11.03
C THR A 49 1.25 -0.19 10.95
N ALA A 50 0.42 0.37 10.08
CA ALA A 50 0.18 1.80 9.96
C ALA A 50 -1.32 2.08 10.07
N ASN A 51 -1.68 2.95 11.01
CA ASN A 51 -3.04 3.47 11.14
C ASN A 51 -3.17 4.75 10.28
N LEU A 52 -4.25 4.87 9.54
CA LEU A 52 -4.49 5.94 8.58
C LEU A 52 -5.19 7.17 9.20
N GLY A 53 -5.45 7.16 10.51
CA GLY A 53 -6.14 8.23 11.23
C GLY A 53 -7.65 8.30 10.98
N GLY A 54 -8.17 7.48 10.06
CA GLY A 54 -9.58 7.35 9.72
C GLY A 54 -9.77 6.39 8.57
N HIS A 55 -11.02 6.00 8.33
CA HIS A 55 -11.35 5.10 7.22
C HIS A 55 -11.22 5.82 5.88
N THR A 56 -10.40 5.29 4.99
CA THR A 56 -10.13 5.89 3.69
C THR A 56 -9.95 4.85 2.58
N ALA A 57 -10.22 5.27 1.35
CA ALA A 57 -9.88 4.55 0.12
C ALA A 57 -8.95 5.38 -0.79
N SER A 58 -8.39 6.49 -0.29
CA SER A 58 -7.44 7.29 -1.06
C SER A 58 -6.16 6.49 -1.28
N SER A 59 -5.81 6.29 -2.55
CA SER A 59 -4.57 5.62 -2.93
C SER A 59 -3.38 6.46 -2.49
N LYS A 60 -3.47 7.78 -2.57
CA LYS A 60 -2.41 8.70 -2.10
C LYS A 60 -2.14 8.52 -0.61
N ALA A 61 -3.19 8.52 0.22
CA ALA A 61 -3.05 8.34 1.67
C ALA A 61 -2.46 6.96 2.02
N ILE A 62 -2.98 5.89 1.40
CA ILE A 62 -2.51 4.53 1.64
C ILE A 62 -1.05 4.36 1.21
N VAL A 63 -0.68 4.82 0.01
CA VAL A 63 0.70 4.72 -0.49
C VAL A 63 1.66 5.52 0.39
N SER A 64 1.28 6.73 0.81
CA SER A 64 2.11 7.54 1.69
C SER A 64 2.34 6.87 3.05
N ALA A 65 1.29 6.29 3.66
CA ALA A 65 1.39 5.59 4.92
C ALA A 65 2.24 4.30 4.81
N VAL A 66 2.07 3.55 3.71
CA VAL A 66 2.86 2.34 3.45
C VAL A 66 4.33 2.66 3.18
N ALA A 67 4.63 3.72 2.43
CA ALA A 67 6.00 4.16 2.18
C ALA A 67 6.70 4.56 3.48
N ALA A 68 6.06 5.39 4.30
CA ALA A 68 6.58 5.76 5.62
C ALA A 68 6.76 4.54 6.55
N LEU A 69 5.84 3.57 6.47
CA LEU A 69 5.97 2.32 7.22
C LEU A 69 7.17 1.49 6.73
N PHE A 70 7.35 1.38 5.42
CA PHE A 70 8.46 0.66 4.80
C PHE A 70 9.81 1.25 5.24
N ASP A 71 9.98 2.56 5.11
CA ASP A 71 11.23 3.25 5.48
C ASP A 71 11.58 3.07 6.96
N ARG A 72 10.55 2.95 7.82
CA ARG A 72 10.72 2.75 9.25
C ARG A 72 11.12 1.33 9.65
N ILE A 73 10.56 0.30 8.99
CA ILE A 73 10.71 -1.10 9.43
C ILE A 73 11.72 -1.90 8.62
N VAL A 74 12.07 -1.44 7.41
CA VAL A 74 12.93 -2.21 6.50
C VAL A 74 14.37 -1.78 6.65
N ASN A 75 15.26 -2.76 6.82
CA ASN A 75 16.70 -2.52 6.74
C ASN A 75 17.13 -2.32 5.27
N PRO A 76 17.66 -1.13 4.89
CA PRO A 76 18.07 -0.84 3.51
C PRO A 76 19.28 -1.66 3.04
N ALA A 77 20.05 -2.27 3.95
CA ALA A 77 21.16 -3.15 3.58
C ALA A 77 20.71 -4.54 3.11
N LEU A 78 19.44 -4.91 3.34
CA LEU A 78 18.90 -6.22 3.00
C LEU A 78 18.12 -6.19 1.68
N LEU A 79 18.36 -7.20 0.86
CA LEU A 79 17.62 -7.44 -0.37
C LEU A 79 16.21 -7.93 -0.05
N VAL A 80 15.21 -7.24 -0.59
CA VAL A 80 13.79 -7.59 -0.45
C VAL A 80 13.39 -8.56 -1.55
N ARG A 81 12.73 -9.65 -1.18
CA ARG A 81 12.24 -10.68 -2.12
C ARG A 81 10.73 -10.62 -2.33
N ARG A 82 9.96 -10.27 -1.29
CA ARG A 82 8.50 -10.23 -1.35
C ARG A 82 7.89 -9.21 -0.41
N LEU A 83 6.74 -8.66 -0.81
CA LEU A 83 5.96 -7.70 -0.03
C LEU A 83 4.52 -8.22 0.09
N TYR A 84 4.00 -8.23 1.31
CA TYR A 84 2.60 -8.50 1.62
C TYR A 84 1.96 -7.24 2.21
N LEU A 85 0.84 -6.84 1.63
CA LEU A 85 0.01 -5.74 2.11
C LEU A 85 -1.37 -6.28 2.45
N SER A 86 -1.81 -6.02 3.69
CA SER A 86 -3.16 -6.35 4.17
C SER A 86 -3.87 -5.09 4.61
N ALA A 87 -5.10 -4.90 4.13
CA ALA A 87 -6.02 -3.88 4.65
C ALA A 87 -6.88 -4.50 5.75
N ASN A 88 -6.91 -3.87 6.92
CA ASN A 88 -7.63 -4.33 8.09
C ASN A 88 -8.83 -3.42 8.37
N HIS A 89 -9.72 -3.86 9.27
CA HIS A 89 -10.96 -3.15 9.65
C HIS A 89 -11.72 -2.60 8.43
N ILE A 90 -11.93 -3.47 7.46
CA ILE A 90 -12.58 -3.06 6.22
C ILE A 90 -14.07 -2.88 6.48
N VAL A 91 -14.59 -1.71 6.15
CA VAL A 91 -16.03 -1.41 6.23
C VAL A 91 -16.54 -0.85 4.90
N PRO A 92 -17.84 -1.01 4.59
CA PRO A 92 -18.46 -0.29 3.50
C PRO A 92 -18.37 1.23 3.70
N GLU A 93 -18.08 1.97 2.65
CA GLU A 93 -18.03 3.44 2.68
C GLU A 93 -19.37 4.05 3.11
N ILE A 94 -20.48 3.40 2.74
CA ILE A 94 -21.85 3.85 3.01
C ILE A 94 -22.23 3.68 4.49
N SER A 95 -21.58 2.74 5.21
CA SER A 95 -21.88 2.50 6.62
C SER A 95 -21.16 3.45 7.57
N LEU A 96 -20.23 4.27 7.06
CA LEU A 96 -19.58 5.27 7.90
C LEU A 96 -20.55 6.41 8.22
N PRO A 97 -20.67 6.82 9.49
CA PRO A 97 -21.35 8.06 9.81
C PRO A 97 -20.64 9.18 9.03
N ARG A 98 -21.42 10.06 8.40
CA ARG A 98 -20.85 11.32 7.86
C ARG A 98 -20.10 11.96 9.02
N HIS A 99 -18.86 12.38 8.79
CA HIS A 99 -17.98 12.98 9.79
C HIS A 99 -18.65 14.21 10.43
N GLU A 100 -19.48 13.95 11.43
CA GLU A 100 -19.98 14.89 12.42
C GLU A 100 -19.28 14.50 13.72
N SER A 101 -17.94 14.53 13.70
CA SER A 101 -17.20 14.62 14.95
C SER A 101 -17.59 15.97 15.57
N PRO A 102 -18.19 16.00 16.77
CA PRO A 102 -18.50 17.27 17.42
C PRO A 102 -17.17 18.01 17.63
N GLU A 103 -17.03 19.16 16.99
CA GLU A 103 -15.88 20.03 17.15
C GLU A 103 -16.20 21.09 18.20
N GLN A 104 -15.31 21.23 19.18
CA GLN A 104 -15.39 22.33 20.13
C GLN A 104 -14.87 23.60 19.44
N LEU A 105 -15.73 24.61 19.36
CA LEU A 105 -15.33 25.92 18.86
C LEU A 105 -14.55 26.68 19.94
N ASP A 106 -13.52 27.41 19.53
CA ASP A 106 -12.63 28.24 20.33
C ASP A 106 -12.41 29.59 19.62
N PHE A 107 -12.31 30.66 20.39
CA PHE A 107 -12.25 32.02 19.87
C PHE A 107 -10.96 32.34 19.09
N PHE A 108 -9.89 31.58 19.29
CA PHE A 108 -8.58 31.84 18.69
C PHE A 108 -8.33 31.05 17.39
N SER A 109 -9.30 30.22 16.97
CA SER A 109 -9.18 29.41 15.75
C SER A 109 -9.71 30.14 14.51
N ASP A 110 -8.91 30.17 13.44
CA ASP A 110 -9.36 30.67 12.13
C ASP A 110 -10.18 29.59 11.39
N TYR A 111 -11.47 29.52 11.70
CA TYR A 111 -12.40 28.57 11.10
C TYR A 111 -12.56 28.72 9.59
N ALA A 112 -12.51 29.95 9.06
CA ALA A 112 -12.64 30.18 7.63
C ALA A 112 -11.47 29.53 6.87
N SER A 113 -10.25 29.62 7.40
CA SER A 113 -9.10 28.93 6.82
C SER A 113 -9.22 27.40 6.90
N GLN A 114 -9.75 26.88 8.00
CA GLN A 114 -9.93 25.44 8.20
C GLN A 114 -11.01 24.87 7.27
N GLU A 115 -12.15 25.53 7.14
CA GLU A 115 -13.22 25.14 6.21
C GLU A 115 -12.73 25.13 4.77
N LYS A 116 -11.98 26.15 4.37
CA LYS A 116 -11.40 26.22 3.02
C LYS A 116 -10.46 25.03 2.75
N ARG A 117 -9.56 24.72 3.69
CA ARG A 117 -8.68 23.54 3.60
C ARG A 117 -9.47 22.23 3.50
N ARG A 118 -10.50 22.06 4.32
CA ARG A 118 -11.36 20.85 4.29
C ARG A 118 -12.09 20.72 2.95
N ALA A 119 -12.59 21.82 2.41
CA ALA A 119 -13.27 21.84 1.11
C ALA A 119 -12.30 21.49 -0.03
N GLU A 120 -11.08 22.03 0.00
CA GLU A 120 -10.01 21.72 -0.96
C GLU A 120 -9.63 20.23 -0.89
N GLU A 121 -9.40 19.69 0.31
CA GLU A 121 -9.10 18.28 0.52
C GLU A 121 -10.24 17.36 0.04
N ALA A 122 -11.49 17.72 0.33
CA ALA A 122 -12.66 16.97 -0.12
C ALA A 122 -12.75 16.96 -1.66
N ALA A 123 -12.50 18.09 -2.30
CA ALA A 123 -12.48 18.20 -3.75
C ALA A 123 -11.34 17.37 -4.37
N GLU A 124 -10.14 17.37 -3.78
CA GLU A 124 -9.04 16.51 -4.22
C GLU A 124 -9.37 15.02 -4.10
N ARG A 125 -9.94 14.60 -2.97
CA ARG A 125 -10.36 13.21 -2.73
C ARG A 125 -11.39 12.75 -3.75
N GLU A 126 -12.39 13.59 -4.03
CA GLU A 126 -13.42 13.29 -5.03
C GLU A 126 -12.83 13.19 -6.44
N ARG A 127 -11.92 14.11 -6.81
CA ARG A 127 -11.19 14.04 -8.09
C ARG A 127 -10.33 12.79 -8.20
N GLU A 128 -9.67 12.38 -7.13
CA GLU A 128 -8.92 11.12 -7.06
C GLU A 128 -9.84 9.91 -7.25
N LYS A 129 -10.95 9.85 -6.51
CA LYS A 129 -11.93 8.77 -6.59
C LYS A 129 -12.47 8.59 -8.01
N ARG A 130 -12.82 9.69 -8.69
CA ARG A 130 -13.26 9.65 -10.10
C ARG A 130 -12.19 9.09 -11.03
N ARG A 131 -10.92 9.47 -10.84
CA ARG A 131 -9.81 8.91 -11.63
C ARG A 131 -9.64 7.41 -11.40
N GLN A 132 -9.69 6.96 -10.14
CA GLN A 132 -9.61 5.53 -9.81
C GLN A 132 -10.75 4.73 -10.47
N GLN A 133 -11.98 5.24 -10.38
CA GLN A 133 -13.15 4.62 -11.02
C GLN A 133 -13.02 4.55 -12.54
N ALA A 134 -12.51 5.60 -13.19
CA ALA A 134 -12.26 5.61 -14.63
C ALA A 134 -11.24 4.54 -15.04
N VAL A 135 -10.13 4.42 -14.30
CA VAL A 135 -9.11 3.37 -14.54
C VAL A 135 -9.71 1.97 -14.40
N LEU A 136 -10.55 1.75 -13.38
CA LEU A 136 -11.23 0.47 -13.15
C LEU A 136 -12.24 0.15 -14.27
N ALA A 137 -12.99 1.14 -14.74
CA ALA A 137 -13.93 0.98 -15.84
C ALA A 137 -13.23 0.58 -17.13
N ILE A 138 -12.11 1.24 -17.46
CA ILE A 138 -11.28 0.90 -18.62
C ILE A 138 -10.73 -0.52 -18.50
N LYS A 139 -10.17 -0.90 -17.34
CA LYS A 139 -9.65 -2.26 -17.13
C LYS A 139 -10.70 -3.36 -17.22
N LYS A 140 -11.94 -3.09 -16.78
CA LYS A 140 -13.06 -4.04 -16.91
C LYS A 140 -13.51 -4.21 -18.37
N LYS A 141 -13.51 -3.12 -19.15
CA LYS A 141 -13.97 -3.13 -20.54
C LYS A 141 -12.92 -3.65 -21.53
N TYR A 142 -11.65 -3.30 -21.33
CA TYR A 142 -10.57 -3.54 -22.29
C TYR A 142 -9.49 -4.50 -21.77
N GLY A 143 -9.65 -5.04 -20.56
CA GLY A 143 -8.72 -5.98 -19.95
C GLY A 143 -7.64 -5.33 -19.07
N LYS A 144 -6.92 -6.17 -18.32
CA LYS A 144 -5.95 -5.73 -17.30
C LYS A 144 -4.76 -4.95 -17.88
N ASN A 145 -4.37 -5.25 -19.12
CA ASN A 145 -3.28 -4.59 -19.85
C ASN A 145 -3.70 -3.30 -20.58
N ALA A 146 -4.96 -2.86 -20.46
CA ALA A 146 -5.44 -1.64 -21.11
C ALA A 146 -4.80 -0.35 -20.57
N ILE A 147 -4.32 -0.37 -19.32
CA ILE A 147 -3.57 0.72 -18.71
C ILE A 147 -2.35 0.11 -18.00
N LEU A 148 -1.18 0.54 -18.45
CA LEU A 148 0.13 0.19 -17.89
C LEU A 148 0.83 1.47 -17.42
N LYS A 149 1.71 1.33 -16.42
CA LYS A 149 2.63 2.37 -15.98
C LYS A 149 3.97 2.20 -16.70
N GLY A 150 4.78 3.27 -16.74
CA GLY A 150 6.14 3.20 -17.30
C GLY A 150 6.99 2.09 -16.65
N MET A 151 6.90 1.95 -15.33
CA MET A 151 7.55 0.88 -14.55
C MET A 151 7.16 -0.55 -14.98
N ASP A 152 5.99 -0.73 -15.62
CA ASP A 152 5.55 -2.04 -16.10
C ASP A 152 6.25 -2.46 -17.40
N LEU A 153 7.04 -1.56 -18.00
CA LEU A 153 7.80 -1.76 -19.25
C LEU A 153 9.32 -1.89 -19.02
N GLU A 154 9.78 -1.74 -17.79
CA GLU A 154 11.19 -1.90 -17.44
C GLU A 154 11.65 -3.36 -17.59
N GLU A 155 12.95 -3.55 -17.79
CA GLU A 155 13.53 -4.89 -17.85
C GLU A 155 13.32 -5.64 -16.53
N GLY A 156 12.83 -6.87 -16.61
CA GLY A 156 12.45 -7.67 -15.43
C GLY A 156 11.04 -7.38 -14.89
N ALA A 157 10.31 -6.39 -15.41
CA ALA A 157 8.92 -6.16 -15.04
C ALA A 157 8.02 -7.29 -15.57
N THR A 158 7.26 -7.94 -14.69
CA THR A 158 6.40 -9.09 -15.04
C THR A 158 4.90 -8.75 -15.09
N ALA A 159 4.54 -7.47 -14.96
CA ALA A 159 3.15 -7.03 -14.85
C ALA A 159 2.31 -7.41 -16.08
N ARG A 160 2.84 -7.18 -17.29
CA ARG A 160 2.16 -7.49 -18.56
C ARG A 160 1.87 -8.97 -18.73
N ASP A 161 2.89 -9.80 -18.48
CA ASP A 161 2.78 -11.26 -18.59
C ASP A 161 1.84 -11.83 -17.55
N ARG A 162 1.95 -11.37 -16.29
CA ARG A 162 1.08 -11.80 -15.19
C ARG A 162 -0.39 -11.45 -15.44
N ASN A 163 -0.65 -10.28 -16.05
CA ASN A 163 -2.00 -9.87 -16.41
C ASN A 163 -2.65 -10.79 -17.46
N GLY A 164 -1.84 -11.45 -18.30
CA GLY A 164 -2.28 -12.46 -19.27
C GLY A 164 -2.34 -13.89 -18.72
N GLN A 165 -1.98 -14.11 -17.45
CA GLN A 165 -2.08 -15.44 -16.83
C GLN A 165 -3.40 -15.63 -16.10
N ILE A 166 -3.94 -16.86 -16.17
CA ILE A 166 -5.09 -17.32 -15.39
C ILE A 166 -4.59 -18.44 -14.47
N GLY A 167 -4.67 -18.24 -13.16
CA GLY A 167 -4.21 -19.24 -12.19
C GLY A 167 -2.71 -19.56 -12.23
N GLY A 168 -1.88 -18.69 -12.82
CA GLY A 168 -0.44 -18.90 -12.98
C GLY A 168 -0.04 -19.61 -14.28
N HIS A 169 -1.00 -20.02 -15.10
CA HIS A 169 -0.76 -20.53 -16.44
C HIS A 169 -1.00 -19.42 -17.47
N LYS A 170 -0.21 -19.44 -18.56
CA LYS A 170 -0.46 -18.55 -19.71
C LYS A 170 -1.82 -18.92 -20.30
N ALA A 171 -2.71 -17.93 -20.40
CA ALA A 171 -3.97 -18.07 -21.11
C ALA A 171 -3.75 -18.06 -22.63
#